data_AF-A0A252DQV6-F1
#
_entry.id   AF-A0A252DQV6-F1
#
_cell.length_a   1.000
_cell.length_b   1.000
_cell.length_c   1.000
_cell.angle_alpha   90.00
_cell.angle_beta   90.00
_cell.angle_gamma   90.00
#
_symmetry.space_group_name_H-M   'P 1'
#
loop_
_entity.id
_entity.type
_entity.pdbx_description
1 polymer ?
#
loop_
_entity_poly.entity_id
_entity_poly.type
_entity_poly.pdbx_seq_one_letter_code
_entity_poly.pdbx_strand_id
1 'polypeptide(L)'
;MSFCINPHCLNPQNRDDELFCISCGSELLLQGRYRVVRQLGGGGFAVTFEAIEVRTNTSKVLKVLTNNHQKAIELFQQEAEVLSKLNHPGIPKVERDAYFVYFPRNSQNPIHCFVMEKIVGMDLQKYMENREMRPIDQNLAIAWLRELVTILEQVHNQNFFHRDIKPPNIMLRASSGELALIDFGTARELTQTYYFAQAQGQVTGIISAGYTPTEQMNGKAVLQSDFFALGRTFVYLLAGKQPTDPTVYNSYTNEMGWRIYAPHISPLLANLIDQMMAQLPSQRPANTQEILQRLTEIEQSLQPPPLLPLPPKWPRRRLIQMLGFGGIGLAVPVLSYTFLFKDKSTLTVSSTGSGDYQTISEAIKNAQPGTRILVKPGFYQEGLIINKPLKIIGDGPVASIIIESTNSNCILMQTDQAEVRGLTLRGFAGQKNNKFFAVDIPQGQIVLADCDITSDSLSCVSVQGATANPIIQQCKIHDSEQAGIFFQNNSRGTVEDCDIFGNGLSGIAIKENSNPIIQRCKLHDGKQGGVLVYETAQGTVEDCEIFGNALSGVEIRTNGNPIIRRCKINQNKGRALYVHDNGLGTVENCDLSGNILGAFSIDTSSKVLRSGNTE
;
A
#
# COMPACT_ATOMS: atom_id res chain seq x y z
N MET A 1 -18.69 -1.01 -46.01
CA MET A 1 -19.52 0.22 -46.02
C MET A 1 -18.64 1.38 -45.59
N SER A 2 -18.79 2.54 -46.24
CA SER A 2 -18.00 3.75 -45.99
C SER A 2 -18.78 4.76 -45.15
N PHE A 3 -18.12 5.40 -44.20
CA PHE A 3 -18.72 6.35 -43.26
C PHE A 3 -18.21 7.78 -43.51
N CYS A 4 -19.11 8.74 -43.60
CA CYS A 4 -18.76 10.15 -43.75
C CYS A 4 -18.41 10.78 -42.40
N ILE A 5 -17.24 11.40 -42.29
CA ILE A 5 -16.77 12.07 -41.05
C ILE A 5 -17.20 13.54 -40.94
N ASN A 6 -18.00 14.05 -41.88
CA ASN A 6 -18.56 15.39 -41.78
C ASN A 6 -19.55 15.45 -40.60
N PRO A 7 -19.30 16.25 -39.55
CA PRO A 7 -20.14 16.31 -38.36
C PRO A 7 -21.56 16.83 -38.64
N HIS A 8 -21.78 17.50 -39.78
CA HIS A 8 -23.08 18.01 -40.20
C HIS A 8 -23.80 17.09 -41.21
N CYS A 9 -23.28 15.90 -41.48
CA CYS A 9 -23.91 14.96 -42.39
C CYS A 9 -25.13 14.29 -41.73
N LEU A 10 -26.31 14.41 -42.35
CA LEU A 10 -27.55 13.81 -41.85
C LEU A 10 -27.60 12.29 -42.04
N ASN A 11 -26.99 11.77 -43.11
CA ASN A 11 -26.90 10.33 -43.36
C ASN A 11 -25.46 9.94 -43.73
N PRO A 12 -24.64 9.55 -42.75
CA PRO A 12 -23.22 9.32 -42.96
C PRO A 12 -22.88 7.95 -43.56
N GLN A 13 -23.83 7.03 -43.74
CA GLN A 13 -23.54 5.69 -44.28
C GLN A 13 -23.57 5.67 -45.82
N ASN A 14 -22.56 5.06 -46.42
CA ASN A 14 -22.37 4.98 -47.87
C ASN A 14 -21.85 3.59 -48.29
N ARG A 15 -21.96 3.26 -49.58
CA ARG A 15 -21.34 2.07 -50.17
C ARG A 15 -19.82 2.25 -50.32
N ASP A 16 -19.08 1.16 -50.49
CA ASP A 16 -17.59 1.18 -50.50
C ASP A 16 -16.96 1.70 -51.79
N ASP A 17 -17.72 1.70 -52.88
CA ASP A 17 -17.32 2.18 -54.21
C ASP A 17 -17.54 3.69 -54.38
N GLU A 18 -18.29 4.33 -53.49
CA GLU A 18 -18.56 5.76 -53.56
C GLU A 18 -17.29 6.57 -53.22
N LEU A 19 -16.98 7.56 -54.07
CA LEU A 19 -15.88 8.52 -53.84
C LEU A 19 -16.35 9.71 -52.98
N PHE A 20 -17.62 10.08 -53.09
CA PHE A 20 -18.24 11.20 -52.38
C PHE A 20 -19.46 10.71 -51.60
N CYS A 21 -19.71 11.32 -50.45
CA CYS A 21 -20.88 11.02 -49.64
C CYS A 21 -22.16 11.36 -50.41
N ILE A 22 -23.10 10.42 -50.50
CA ILE A 22 -24.37 10.62 -51.22
C ILE A 22 -25.28 11.66 -50.53
N SER A 23 -25.07 11.92 -49.23
CA SER A 23 -25.89 12.85 -48.45
C SER A 23 -25.36 14.28 -48.47
N CYS A 24 -24.05 14.48 -48.25
CA CYS A 24 -23.45 15.82 -48.14
C CYS A 24 -22.38 16.13 -49.20
N GLY A 25 -22.07 15.18 -50.07
CA GLY A 25 -21.08 15.33 -51.15
C GLY A 25 -19.62 15.45 -50.70
N SER A 26 -19.31 15.24 -49.42
CA SER A 26 -17.95 15.27 -48.88
C SER A 26 -17.14 14.05 -49.33
N GLU A 27 -15.85 14.21 -49.64
CA GLU A 27 -14.97 13.12 -50.10
C GLU A 27 -14.82 12.03 -49.03
N LEU A 28 -15.01 10.77 -49.41
CA LEU A 28 -14.98 9.61 -48.50
C LEU A 28 -13.59 8.95 -48.39
N LEU A 29 -12.71 9.19 -49.36
CA LEU A 29 -11.33 8.69 -49.37
C LEU A 29 -10.38 9.77 -48.85
N LEU A 30 -10.12 9.74 -47.55
CA LEU A 30 -9.30 10.76 -46.88
C LEU A 30 -7.83 10.62 -47.28
N GLN A 31 -7.20 11.74 -47.68
CA GLN A 31 -5.80 11.79 -48.13
C GLN A 31 -5.48 10.79 -49.27
N GLY A 32 -6.49 10.36 -50.04
CA GLY A 32 -6.31 9.30 -51.04
C GLY A 32 -5.86 7.95 -50.44
N ARG A 33 -5.99 7.75 -49.13
CA ARG A 33 -5.32 6.67 -48.37
C ARG A 33 -6.22 5.95 -47.38
N TYR A 34 -7.19 6.64 -46.75
CA TYR A 34 -8.01 6.06 -45.68
C TYR A 34 -9.50 6.12 -46.00
N ARG A 35 -10.20 5.00 -45.85
CA ARG A 35 -11.65 4.90 -45.99
C ARG A 35 -12.28 4.55 -44.65
N VAL A 36 -13.12 5.43 -44.12
CA VAL A 36 -13.71 5.25 -42.79
C VAL A 36 -14.85 4.25 -42.85
N VAL A 37 -14.94 3.34 -41.88
CA VAL A 37 -15.90 2.23 -41.88
C VAL A 37 -17.06 2.51 -40.94
N ARG A 38 -16.76 2.92 -39.70
CA ARG A 38 -17.74 3.14 -38.63
C ARG A 38 -17.14 3.95 -37.49
N GLN A 39 -18.01 4.57 -36.70
CA GLN A 39 -17.62 5.18 -35.44
C GLN A 39 -17.34 4.10 -34.38
N LEU A 40 -16.26 4.27 -33.63
CA LEU A 40 -15.88 3.40 -32.50
C LEU A 40 -16.32 3.99 -31.15
N GLY A 41 -16.26 5.31 -31.03
CA GLY A 41 -16.62 6.03 -29.81
C GLY A 41 -16.45 7.52 -30.01
N GLY A 42 -16.90 8.32 -29.04
CA GLY A 42 -16.77 9.77 -29.09
C GLY A 42 -17.60 10.44 -28.01
N GLY A 43 -17.07 11.54 -27.47
CA GLY A 43 -17.69 12.36 -26.43
C GLY A 43 -16.85 13.61 -26.22
N GLY A 44 -17.50 14.77 -26.11
CA GLY A 44 -16.82 16.07 -26.08
C GLY A 44 -16.41 16.54 -27.48
N PHE A 45 -15.15 16.92 -27.66
CA PHE A 45 -14.63 17.61 -28.86
C PHE A 45 -13.97 16.72 -29.91
N ALA A 46 -13.83 15.41 -29.65
CA ALA A 46 -13.22 14.47 -30.59
C ALA A 46 -14.04 13.18 -30.73
N VAL A 47 -14.03 12.63 -31.94
CA VAL A 47 -14.72 11.39 -32.31
C VAL A 47 -13.69 10.42 -32.88
N THR A 48 -13.81 9.15 -32.53
CA THR A 48 -12.89 8.09 -32.93
C THR A 48 -13.61 7.12 -33.87
N PHE A 49 -12.98 6.83 -35.01
CA PHE A 49 -13.50 5.96 -36.05
C PHE A 49 -12.55 4.80 -36.35
N GLU A 50 -13.11 3.72 -36.88
CA GLU A 50 -12.36 2.67 -37.58
C GLU A 50 -12.23 3.07 -39.05
N ALA A 51 -11.02 2.97 -39.60
CA ALA A 51 -10.75 3.22 -41.00
C ALA A 51 -9.88 2.11 -41.60
N ILE A 52 -9.98 1.90 -42.92
CA ILE A 52 -9.11 1.00 -43.66
C ILE A 52 -8.10 1.83 -44.45
N GLU A 53 -6.82 1.53 -44.31
CA GLU A 53 -5.80 2.03 -45.22
C GLU A 53 -5.87 1.23 -46.53
N VAL A 54 -6.32 1.87 -47.61
CA VAL A 54 -6.68 1.16 -48.86
C VAL A 54 -5.49 0.52 -49.57
N ARG A 55 -4.28 1.06 -49.37
CA ARG A 55 -3.04 0.56 -50.01
C ARG A 55 -2.56 -0.75 -49.39
N THR A 56 -2.70 -0.88 -48.07
CA THR A 56 -2.21 -2.04 -47.30
C THR A 56 -3.34 -2.98 -46.89
N ASN A 57 -4.60 -2.55 -47.08
CA ASN A 57 -5.81 -3.21 -46.60
C ASN A 57 -5.77 -3.52 -45.09
N THR A 58 -5.21 -2.59 -44.31
CA THR A 58 -5.09 -2.73 -42.86
C THR A 58 -6.09 -1.84 -42.12
N SER A 59 -6.64 -2.35 -41.02
CA SER A 59 -7.52 -1.57 -40.16
C SER A 59 -6.72 -0.63 -39.26
N LYS A 60 -7.20 0.60 -39.13
CA LYS A 60 -6.58 1.72 -38.43
C LYS A 60 -7.64 2.42 -37.58
N VAL A 61 -7.18 3.20 -36.61
CA VAL A 61 -8.04 4.12 -35.86
C VAL A 61 -7.81 5.53 -36.36
N LEU A 62 -8.89 6.22 -36.71
CA LEU A 62 -8.88 7.63 -37.10
C LEU A 62 -9.51 8.45 -35.97
N LYS A 63 -8.73 9.35 -35.39
CA LYS A 63 -9.25 10.37 -34.47
C LYS A 63 -9.58 11.64 -35.24
N VAL A 64 -10.73 12.23 -34.95
CA VAL A 64 -11.23 13.45 -35.59
C VAL A 64 -11.61 14.46 -34.51
N LEU A 65 -10.96 15.62 -34.52
CA LEU A 65 -11.34 16.76 -33.69
C LEU A 65 -12.40 17.58 -34.43
N THR A 66 -13.56 17.76 -33.81
CA THR A 66 -14.69 18.54 -34.37
C THR A 66 -14.77 19.96 -33.81
N ASN A 67 -13.99 20.28 -32.76
CA ASN A 67 -13.86 21.62 -32.21
C ASN A 67 -12.66 22.35 -32.80
N ASN A 68 -12.89 23.53 -33.35
CA ASN A 68 -11.86 24.36 -33.95
C ASN A 68 -11.29 25.43 -33.01
N HIS A 69 -11.53 25.31 -31.70
CA HIS A 69 -10.85 26.14 -30.72
C HIS A 69 -9.34 25.91 -30.80
N GLN A 70 -8.56 26.99 -30.97
CA GLN A 70 -7.12 26.94 -31.20
C GLN A 70 -6.39 26.04 -30.20
N LYS A 71 -6.73 26.15 -28.90
CA LYS A 71 -6.09 25.35 -27.87
C LYS A 71 -6.40 23.84 -27.97
N ALA A 72 -7.59 23.48 -28.45
CA ALA A 72 -7.95 22.07 -28.68
C ALA A 72 -7.17 21.50 -29.86
N ILE A 73 -6.97 22.30 -30.91
CA ILE A 73 -6.13 21.95 -32.07
C ILE A 73 -4.68 21.73 -31.63
N GLU A 74 -4.12 22.62 -30.82
CA GLU A 74 -2.75 22.49 -30.28
C GLU A 74 -2.56 21.20 -29.49
N LEU A 75 -3.46 20.87 -28.56
CA LEU A 75 -3.37 19.64 -27.77
C LEU A 75 -3.53 18.38 -28.64
N PHE A 76 -4.44 18.44 -29.63
CA PHE A 76 -4.66 17.35 -30.56
C PHE A 76 -3.45 17.10 -31.48
N GLN A 77 -2.77 18.17 -31.92
CA GLN A 77 -1.51 18.09 -32.64
C GLN A 77 -0.38 17.54 -31.74
N GLN A 78 -0.30 18.02 -30.50
CA GLN A 78 0.67 17.57 -29.52
C GLN A 78 0.53 16.06 -29.23
N GLU A 79 -0.70 15.55 -29.10
CA GLU A 79 -0.96 14.11 -28.95
C GLU A 79 -0.39 13.32 -30.13
N ALA A 80 -0.72 13.71 -31.37
CA ALA A 80 -0.22 13.04 -32.57
C ALA A 80 1.31 13.10 -32.66
N GLU A 81 1.91 14.26 -32.35
CA GLU A 81 3.35 14.45 -32.39
C GLU A 81 4.07 13.58 -31.36
N VAL A 82 3.62 13.58 -30.10
CA VAL A 82 4.21 12.76 -29.04
C VAL A 82 4.11 11.29 -29.39
N LEU A 83 2.93 10.81 -29.79
CA LEU A 83 2.74 9.40 -30.16
C LEU A 83 3.61 8.99 -31.35
N SER A 84 3.87 9.90 -32.31
CA SER A 84 4.75 9.61 -33.46
C SER A 84 6.23 9.42 -33.08
N LYS A 85 6.63 9.90 -31.90
CA LYS A 85 7.99 9.77 -31.35
C LYS A 85 8.17 8.52 -30.47
N LEU A 86 7.07 7.94 -29.99
CA LEU A 86 7.10 6.77 -29.11
C LEU A 86 7.15 5.48 -29.92
N ASN A 87 8.00 4.56 -29.49
CA ASN A 87 8.13 3.23 -30.10
C ASN A 87 8.08 2.16 -29.00
N HIS A 88 6.87 1.72 -28.68
CA HIS A 88 6.63 0.72 -27.65
C HIS A 88 5.43 -0.17 -28.05
N PRO A 89 5.48 -1.50 -27.89
CA PRO A 89 4.39 -2.40 -28.29
C PRO A 89 3.06 -2.12 -27.56
N GLY A 90 3.13 -1.58 -26.35
CA GLY A 90 1.96 -1.14 -25.58
C GLY A 90 1.38 0.23 -25.95
N ILE A 91 1.86 0.88 -27.02
CA ILE A 91 1.36 2.19 -27.49
C ILE A 91 1.00 2.07 -28.98
N PRO A 92 -0.19 2.51 -29.42
CA PRO A 92 -0.56 2.51 -30.84
C PRO A 92 0.45 3.29 -31.68
N LYS A 93 0.98 2.66 -32.73
CA LYS A 93 1.93 3.31 -33.63
C LYS A 93 1.26 4.44 -34.42
N VAL A 94 1.89 5.62 -34.42
CA VAL A 94 1.51 6.79 -35.22
C VAL A 94 2.63 7.10 -36.22
N GLU A 95 2.30 7.20 -37.51
CA GLU A 95 3.26 7.58 -38.55
C GLU A 95 3.52 9.11 -38.50
N ARG A 96 4.71 9.56 -38.94
CA ARG A 96 5.08 11.00 -38.87
C ARG A 96 4.17 11.91 -39.71
N ASP A 97 3.60 11.37 -40.79
CA ASP A 97 2.66 12.03 -41.69
C ASP A 97 1.19 11.67 -41.39
N ALA A 98 0.91 11.02 -40.26
CA ALA A 98 -0.43 10.54 -39.93
C ALA A 98 -1.43 11.66 -39.60
N TYR A 99 -0.94 12.86 -39.26
CA TYR A 99 -1.77 14.02 -38.98
C TYR A 99 -2.10 14.79 -40.27
N PHE A 100 -3.37 15.12 -40.48
CA PHE A 100 -3.82 15.91 -41.62
C PHE A 100 -5.06 16.75 -41.29
N VAL A 101 -5.31 17.75 -42.13
CA VAL A 101 -6.52 18.56 -42.09
C VAL A 101 -7.43 18.14 -43.23
N TYR A 102 -8.73 18.00 -42.92
CA TYR A 102 -9.76 17.69 -43.91
C TYR A 102 -10.80 18.81 -43.96
N PHE A 103 -11.25 19.16 -45.15
CA PHE A 103 -12.30 20.15 -45.37
C PHE A 103 -13.55 19.45 -45.89
N PRO A 104 -14.57 19.24 -45.04
CA PRO A 104 -15.85 18.74 -45.51
C PRO A 104 -16.43 19.67 -46.58
N ARG A 105 -17.16 19.10 -47.54
CA ARG A 105 -17.77 19.89 -48.61
C ARG A 105 -18.72 20.93 -48.00
N ASN A 106 -18.65 22.16 -48.50
CA ASN A 106 -19.43 23.31 -48.05
C ASN A 106 -19.20 23.68 -46.56
N SER A 107 -18.11 23.22 -45.94
CA SER A 107 -17.67 23.70 -44.62
C SER A 107 -16.58 24.75 -44.77
N GLN A 108 -16.72 25.88 -44.08
CA GLN A 108 -15.63 26.86 -43.92
C GLN A 108 -14.63 26.44 -42.84
N ASN A 109 -15.03 25.48 -42.01
CA ASN A 109 -14.29 25.01 -40.86
C ASN A 109 -13.56 23.71 -41.21
N PRO A 110 -12.23 23.66 -41.05
CA PRO A 110 -11.49 22.40 -41.16
C PRO A 110 -11.90 21.45 -40.04
N ILE A 111 -11.65 20.16 -40.23
CA ILE A 111 -11.58 19.18 -39.15
C ILE A 111 -10.16 18.61 -39.12
N HIS A 112 -9.64 18.45 -37.91
CA HIS A 112 -8.28 17.96 -37.70
C HIS A 112 -8.32 16.46 -37.45
N CYS A 113 -7.44 15.72 -38.12
CA CYS A 113 -7.45 14.27 -38.11
C CYS A 113 -6.05 13.73 -37.84
N PHE A 114 -5.96 12.60 -37.14
CA PHE A 114 -4.78 11.76 -37.24
C PHE A 114 -5.12 10.27 -37.17
N VAL A 115 -4.27 9.46 -37.78
CA VAL A 115 -4.43 8.01 -37.88
C VAL A 115 -3.42 7.28 -37.02
N MET A 116 -3.84 6.20 -36.37
CA MET A 116 -2.98 5.34 -35.57
C MET A 116 -3.29 3.86 -35.81
N GLU A 117 -2.38 2.99 -35.37
CA GLU A 117 -2.59 1.55 -35.32
C GLU A 117 -3.91 1.21 -34.61
N LYS A 118 -4.69 0.29 -35.19
CA LYS A 118 -5.79 -0.32 -34.47
C LYS A 118 -5.28 -1.52 -33.67
N ILE A 119 -5.40 -1.43 -32.35
CA ILE A 119 -5.09 -2.56 -31.47
C ILE A 119 -6.21 -3.60 -31.60
N VAL A 120 -5.85 -4.81 -32.02
CA VAL A 120 -6.78 -5.93 -32.13
C VAL A 120 -6.78 -6.71 -30.81
N GLY A 121 -7.94 -6.78 -30.17
CA GLY A 121 -8.08 -7.35 -28.84
C GLY A 121 -9.39 -6.95 -28.18
N MET A 122 -9.47 -7.17 -26.87
CA MET A 122 -10.58 -6.68 -26.04
C MET A 122 -10.04 -5.71 -25.00
N ASP A 123 -10.84 -4.70 -24.64
CA ASP A 123 -10.51 -3.83 -23.52
C ASP A 123 -10.69 -4.55 -22.16
N LEU A 124 -10.05 -4.03 -21.12
CA LEU A 124 -10.10 -4.67 -19.79
C LEU A 124 -11.47 -4.59 -19.13
N GLN A 125 -12.37 -3.69 -19.55
CA GLN A 125 -13.75 -3.71 -19.09
C GLN A 125 -14.45 -4.97 -19.63
N LYS A 126 -14.42 -5.19 -20.95
CA LYS A 126 -14.97 -6.39 -21.59
C LYS A 126 -14.32 -7.67 -21.08
N TYR A 127 -13.01 -7.64 -20.80
CA TYR A 127 -12.31 -8.76 -20.19
C TYR A 127 -12.94 -9.16 -18.84
N MET A 128 -13.22 -8.18 -17.97
CA MET A 128 -13.87 -8.44 -16.68
C MET A 128 -15.33 -8.86 -16.84
N GLU A 129 -16.08 -8.25 -17.76
CA GLU A 129 -17.47 -8.63 -18.08
C GLU A 129 -17.55 -10.09 -18.56
N ASN A 130 -16.66 -10.49 -19.47
CA ASN A 130 -16.55 -11.88 -19.96
C ASN A 130 -16.13 -12.87 -18.86
N ARG A 131 -15.51 -12.38 -17.79
CA ARG A 131 -15.16 -13.15 -16.59
C ARG A 131 -16.24 -13.10 -15.51
N GLU A 132 -17.42 -12.55 -15.81
CA GLU A 132 -18.52 -12.36 -14.85
C GLU A 132 -18.06 -11.57 -13.62
N MET A 133 -17.21 -10.56 -13.83
CA MET A 133 -16.63 -9.70 -12.79
C MET A 133 -15.76 -10.44 -11.75
N ARG A 134 -15.31 -11.66 -12.03
CA ARG A 134 -14.42 -12.38 -11.12
C ARG A 134 -13.04 -11.70 -11.05
N PRO A 135 -12.53 -11.37 -9.84
CA PRO A 135 -11.22 -10.76 -9.64
C PRO A 135 -10.07 -11.45 -10.36
N ILE A 136 -9.10 -10.67 -10.85
CA ILE A 136 -7.83 -11.21 -11.32
C ILE A 136 -6.95 -11.62 -10.14
N ASP A 137 -6.10 -12.63 -10.33
CA ASP A 137 -5.13 -13.00 -9.31
C ASP A 137 -3.97 -11.99 -9.25
N GLN A 138 -3.22 -12.07 -8.15
CA GLN A 138 -2.13 -11.16 -7.88
C GLN A 138 -0.99 -11.23 -8.92
N ASN A 139 -0.63 -12.42 -9.41
CA ASN A 139 0.50 -12.54 -10.33
C ASN A 139 0.19 -11.86 -11.66
N LEU A 140 -1.04 -12.06 -12.14
CA LEU A 140 -1.54 -11.34 -13.32
C LEU A 140 -1.60 -9.83 -13.07
N ALA A 141 -2.05 -9.41 -11.89
CA ALA A 141 -2.10 -8.00 -11.54
C ALA A 141 -0.72 -7.34 -11.54
N ILE A 142 0.30 -8.00 -10.98
CA ILE A 142 1.68 -7.51 -10.96
C ILE A 142 2.24 -7.39 -12.38
N ALA A 143 2.05 -8.43 -13.21
CA ALA A 143 2.52 -8.43 -14.60
C ALA A 143 1.90 -7.27 -15.39
N TRP A 144 0.58 -7.13 -15.31
CA TRP A 144 -0.15 -6.06 -16.00
C TRP A 144 0.20 -4.66 -15.47
N LEU A 145 0.38 -4.51 -14.15
CA LEU A 145 0.78 -3.23 -13.58
C LEU A 145 2.17 -2.85 -14.05
N ARG A 146 3.10 -3.81 -14.12
CA ARG A 146 4.45 -3.60 -14.66
C ARG A 146 4.43 -3.17 -16.12
N GLU A 147 3.64 -3.83 -16.96
CA GLU A 147 3.48 -3.46 -18.39
C GLU A 147 2.96 -2.03 -18.54
N LEU A 148 1.90 -1.68 -17.81
CA LEU A 148 1.29 -0.35 -17.88
C LEU A 148 2.22 0.75 -17.35
N VAL A 149 2.95 0.50 -16.27
CA VAL A 149 3.92 1.47 -15.74
C VAL A 149 5.10 1.66 -16.70
N THR A 150 5.53 0.60 -17.40
CA THR A 150 6.58 0.69 -18.44
C THR A 150 6.10 1.53 -19.63
N ILE A 151 4.83 1.38 -20.02
CA ILE A 151 4.19 2.24 -21.03
C ILE A 151 4.18 3.70 -20.56
N LEU A 152 3.75 3.95 -19.31
CA LEU A 152 3.70 5.30 -18.76
C LEU A 152 5.08 5.95 -18.65
N GLU A 153 6.14 5.18 -18.38
CA GLU A 153 7.51 5.71 -18.34
C GLU A 153 7.91 6.33 -19.69
N GLN A 154 7.61 5.64 -20.80
CA GLN A 154 7.88 6.16 -22.15
C GLN A 154 7.14 7.47 -22.42
N VAL A 155 5.88 7.54 -21.97
CA VAL A 155 4.99 8.68 -22.18
C VAL A 155 5.42 9.88 -21.32
N HIS A 156 5.68 9.64 -20.03
CA HIS A 156 6.09 10.66 -19.06
C HIS A 156 7.47 11.24 -19.37
N ASN A 157 8.38 10.46 -19.97
CA ASN A 157 9.67 10.94 -20.47
C ASN A 157 9.55 12.00 -21.58
N GLN A 158 8.39 12.12 -22.23
CA GLN A 158 8.09 13.19 -23.19
C GLN A 158 7.39 14.40 -22.53
N ASN A 159 7.32 14.46 -21.20
CA ASN A 159 6.51 15.43 -20.43
C ASN A 159 5.04 15.43 -20.85
N PHE A 160 4.52 14.26 -21.21
CA PHE A 160 3.15 14.05 -21.65
C PHE A 160 2.44 13.11 -20.67
N PHE A 161 1.15 13.30 -20.42
CA PHE A 161 0.37 12.52 -19.46
C PHE A 161 -0.85 11.91 -20.15
N HIS A 162 -1.27 10.72 -19.75
CA HIS A 162 -2.39 10.02 -20.38
C HIS A 162 -3.75 10.65 -20.01
N ARG A 163 -3.95 10.96 -18.74
CA ARG A 163 -5.11 11.67 -18.14
C ARG A 163 -6.47 10.95 -18.21
N ASP A 164 -6.60 9.84 -18.93
CA ASP A 164 -7.84 9.06 -18.94
C ASP A 164 -7.60 7.55 -18.82
N ILE A 165 -6.76 7.14 -17.86
CA ILE A 165 -6.49 5.70 -17.63
C ILE A 165 -7.71 5.07 -16.95
N LYS A 166 -8.27 4.05 -17.60
CA LYS A 166 -9.41 3.26 -17.12
C LYS A 166 -9.54 1.96 -17.92
N PRO A 167 -10.29 0.95 -17.43
CA PRO A 167 -10.37 -0.35 -18.11
C PRO A 167 -10.77 -0.30 -19.61
N PRO A 168 -11.71 0.56 -20.06
CA PRO A 168 -12.03 0.73 -21.49
C PRO A 168 -10.86 1.20 -22.38
N ASN A 169 -9.86 1.85 -21.79
CA ASN A 169 -8.73 2.45 -22.51
C ASN A 169 -7.47 1.57 -22.41
N ILE A 170 -7.60 0.36 -21.90
CA ILE A 170 -6.50 -0.62 -21.81
C ILE A 170 -6.93 -1.86 -22.59
N MET A 171 -6.23 -2.14 -23.69
CA MET A 171 -6.51 -3.24 -24.59
C MET A 171 -5.61 -4.43 -24.27
N LEU A 172 -6.20 -5.61 -24.09
CA LEU A 172 -5.50 -6.88 -24.08
C LEU A 172 -5.37 -7.38 -25.53
N ARG A 173 -4.14 -7.39 -26.07
CA ARG A 173 -3.87 -7.79 -27.47
C ARG A 173 -4.20 -9.25 -27.68
N ALA A 174 -4.99 -9.56 -28.72
CA ALA A 174 -5.34 -10.93 -29.07
C ALA A 174 -4.14 -11.77 -29.54
N SER A 175 -3.11 -11.12 -30.11
CA SER A 175 -1.95 -11.80 -30.70
C SER A 175 -0.89 -12.19 -29.69
N SER A 176 -0.59 -11.32 -28.71
CA SER A 176 0.51 -11.51 -27.76
C SER A 176 0.05 -11.71 -26.31
N GLY A 177 -1.18 -11.32 -25.96
CA GLY A 177 -1.65 -11.31 -24.58
C GLY A 177 -1.09 -10.14 -23.74
N GLU A 178 -0.34 -9.22 -24.36
CA GLU A 178 0.20 -8.03 -23.72
C GLU A 178 -0.82 -6.89 -23.71
N LEU A 179 -0.64 -5.94 -22.79
CA LEU A 179 -1.47 -4.75 -22.68
C LEU A 179 -0.99 -3.62 -23.60
N ALA A 180 -1.96 -2.88 -24.13
CA ALA A 180 -1.74 -1.62 -24.82
C ALA A 180 -2.65 -0.52 -24.28
N LEU A 181 -2.07 0.64 -24.01
CA LEU A 181 -2.80 1.82 -23.55
C LEU A 181 -3.26 2.63 -24.76
N ILE A 182 -4.54 2.97 -24.82
CA ILE A 182 -5.16 3.69 -25.95
C ILE A 182 -5.90 4.94 -25.45
N ASP A 183 -6.23 5.84 -26.38
CA ASP A 183 -7.00 7.06 -26.13
C ASP A 183 -6.34 8.05 -25.14
N PHE A 184 -5.17 8.59 -25.53
CA PHE A 184 -4.40 9.58 -24.78
C PHE A 184 -5.10 10.96 -24.73
N GLY A 185 -6.07 11.10 -23.83
CA GLY A 185 -7.12 12.13 -23.83
C GLY A 185 -6.73 13.58 -23.48
N THR A 186 -5.66 14.14 -24.03
CA THR A 186 -5.21 15.52 -23.72
C THR A 186 -6.20 16.61 -24.07
N ALA A 187 -6.90 16.51 -25.21
CA ALA A 187 -7.87 17.51 -25.64
C ALA A 187 -9.14 17.58 -24.76
N ARG A 188 -9.37 16.62 -23.85
CA ARG A 188 -10.53 16.60 -22.95
C ARG A 188 -10.41 17.57 -21.78
N GLU A 189 -9.19 17.99 -21.38
CA GLU A 189 -8.94 18.83 -20.19
C GLU A 189 -9.44 20.28 -20.36
N LEU A 190 -9.36 20.85 -21.57
CA LEU A 190 -9.84 22.22 -21.84
C LEU A 190 -11.33 22.39 -21.54
N THR A 191 -12.11 21.32 -21.64
CA THR A 191 -13.53 21.30 -21.28
C THR A 191 -13.74 21.65 -19.81
N GLN A 192 -12.84 21.26 -18.90
CA GLN A 192 -12.98 21.54 -17.47
C GLN A 192 -12.79 23.04 -17.21
N THR A 193 -11.62 23.60 -17.52
CA THR A 193 -11.33 25.01 -17.21
C THR A 193 -12.24 25.99 -17.97
N TYR A 194 -12.60 25.69 -19.23
CA TYR A 194 -13.38 26.60 -20.06
C TYR A 194 -14.89 26.59 -19.74
N TYR A 195 -15.49 25.42 -19.43
CA TYR A 195 -16.89 25.39 -18.97
C TYR A 195 -17.04 25.82 -17.50
N PHE A 196 -16.05 25.56 -16.62
CA PHE A 196 -16.05 26.14 -15.26
C PHE A 196 -16.05 27.68 -15.30
N ALA A 197 -15.40 28.29 -16.30
CA ALA A 197 -15.35 29.75 -16.45
C ALA A 197 -16.65 30.34 -17.06
N GLN A 198 -17.44 29.59 -17.83
CA GLN A 198 -18.63 30.10 -18.53
C GLN A 198 -19.97 29.71 -17.90
N ALA A 199 -20.08 28.56 -17.21
CA ALA A 199 -21.33 28.11 -16.61
C ALA A 199 -21.30 28.33 -15.09
N GLN A 200 -22.08 29.30 -14.61
CA GLN A 200 -22.40 29.43 -13.18
C GLN A 200 -23.04 28.13 -12.65
N GLY A 201 -22.22 27.20 -12.18
CA GLY A 201 -22.65 26.11 -11.30
C GLY A 201 -23.24 24.85 -11.93
N GLN A 202 -23.14 24.62 -13.26
CA GLN A 202 -23.47 23.32 -13.85
C GLN A 202 -22.22 22.64 -14.44
N VAL A 203 -21.73 21.63 -13.73
CA VAL A 203 -20.58 20.81 -14.13
C VAL A 203 -21.06 19.72 -15.08
N THR A 204 -21.11 20.01 -16.39
CA THR A 204 -21.24 18.98 -17.44
C THR A 204 -19.86 18.55 -17.97
N GLY A 205 -18.90 18.39 -17.07
CA GLY A 205 -17.58 17.89 -17.41
C GLY A 205 -17.61 16.38 -17.62
N ILE A 206 -16.92 15.87 -18.65
CA ILE A 206 -16.65 14.44 -18.83
C ILE A 206 -15.64 14.03 -17.76
N ILE A 207 -16.11 13.85 -16.52
CA ILE A 207 -15.35 13.26 -15.42
C ILE A 207 -15.48 11.75 -15.56
N SER A 208 -14.35 11.05 -15.66
CA SER A 208 -14.35 9.58 -15.56
C SER A 208 -14.61 9.24 -14.10
N ALA A 209 -15.89 9.08 -13.75
CA ALA A 209 -16.36 8.90 -12.38
C ALA A 209 -15.57 7.78 -11.67
N GLY A 210 -14.92 8.12 -10.55
CA GLY A 210 -14.09 7.20 -9.76
C GLY A 210 -12.65 7.02 -10.22
N TYR A 211 -12.25 7.55 -11.39
CA TYR A 211 -10.87 7.43 -11.92
C TYR A 211 -10.12 8.77 -11.98
N THR A 212 -10.83 9.89 -12.13
CA THR A 212 -10.19 11.21 -12.22
C THR A 212 -9.85 11.76 -10.83
N PRO A 213 -8.57 12.10 -10.55
CA PRO A 213 -8.18 12.68 -9.26
C PRO A 213 -8.49 14.19 -9.18
N THR A 214 -8.60 14.71 -7.96
CA THR A 214 -9.07 16.09 -7.71
C THR A 214 -8.18 17.17 -8.33
N GLU A 215 -6.86 17.01 -8.33
CA GLU A 215 -5.95 17.98 -8.96
C GLU A 215 -6.15 18.07 -10.49
N GLN A 216 -6.46 16.95 -11.12
CA GLN A 216 -6.78 16.91 -12.55
C GLN A 216 -8.15 17.54 -12.81
N MET A 217 -9.15 17.30 -11.95
CA MET A 217 -10.46 17.99 -12.05
C MET A 217 -10.32 19.52 -11.98
N ASN A 218 -9.27 20.00 -11.33
CA ASN A 218 -8.92 21.42 -11.22
C ASN A 218 -8.01 21.92 -12.36
N GLY A 219 -7.75 21.12 -13.40
CA GLY A 219 -6.88 21.48 -14.53
C GLY A 219 -5.39 21.54 -14.18
N LYS A 220 -4.95 20.87 -13.11
CA LYS A 220 -3.57 20.81 -12.64
C LYS A 220 -3.03 19.38 -12.68
N ALA A 221 -3.29 18.67 -13.78
CA ALA A 221 -2.81 17.30 -13.94
C ALA A 221 -1.27 17.24 -13.82
N VAL A 222 -0.80 16.28 -13.03
CA VAL A 222 0.62 15.94 -12.87
C VAL A 222 0.82 14.47 -13.26
N LEU A 223 2.07 14.01 -13.38
CA LEU A 223 2.33 12.60 -13.72
C LEU A 223 1.66 11.64 -12.71
N GLN A 224 1.60 12.02 -11.43
CA GLN A 224 0.96 11.21 -10.38
C GLN A 224 -0.57 11.16 -10.52
N SER A 225 -1.17 12.00 -11.35
CA SER A 225 -2.60 11.89 -11.69
C SER A 225 -2.88 10.61 -12.50
N ASP A 226 -1.95 10.21 -13.38
CA ASP A 226 -2.04 8.92 -14.08
C ASP A 226 -1.93 7.74 -13.09
N PHE A 227 -1.08 7.85 -12.06
CA PHE A 227 -0.93 6.79 -11.06
C PHE A 227 -2.21 6.57 -10.24
N PHE A 228 -2.94 7.64 -9.91
CA PHE A 228 -4.24 7.51 -9.25
C PHE A 228 -5.25 6.76 -10.12
N ALA A 229 -5.36 7.16 -11.39
CA ALA A 229 -6.27 6.53 -12.34
C ALA A 229 -5.91 5.05 -12.59
N LEU A 230 -4.61 4.74 -12.64
CA LEU A 230 -4.08 3.38 -12.70
C LEU A 230 -4.40 2.58 -11.43
N GLY A 231 -4.21 3.15 -10.23
CA GLY A 231 -4.59 2.51 -8.97
C GLY A 231 -6.08 2.16 -8.91
N ARG A 232 -6.96 3.09 -9.32
CA ARG A 232 -8.41 2.87 -9.42
C ARG A 232 -8.78 1.78 -10.44
N THR A 233 -8.03 1.69 -11.53
CA THR A 233 -8.14 0.60 -12.51
C THR A 233 -7.79 -0.75 -11.87
N PHE A 234 -6.73 -0.83 -11.09
CA PHE A 234 -6.37 -2.07 -10.40
C PHE A 234 -7.35 -2.46 -9.29
N VAL A 235 -7.95 -1.50 -8.60
CA VAL A 235 -9.08 -1.80 -7.70
C VAL A 235 -10.23 -2.45 -8.44
N TYR A 236 -10.61 -1.94 -9.62
CA TYR A 236 -11.65 -2.56 -10.45
C TYR A 236 -11.33 -4.02 -10.80
N LEU A 237 -10.08 -4.28 -11.22
CA LEU A 237 -9.63 -5.62 -11.62
C LEU A 237 -9.53 -6.60 -10.44
N LEU A 238 -9.11 -6.12 -9.26
CA LEU A 238 -8.86 -6.94 -8.08
C LEU A 238 -10.08 -7.13 -7.17
N ALA A 239 -11.02 -6.18 -7.17
CA ALA A 239 -12.25 -6.26 -6.39
C ALA A 239 -13.43 -6.79 -7.23
N GLY A 240 -13.34 -6.74 -8.56
CA GLY A 240 -14.46 -7.07 -9.44
C GLY A 240 -15.62 -6.07 -9.34
N LYS A 241 -15.36 -4.87 -8.82
CA LYS A 241 -16.38 -3.83 -8.52
C LYS A 241 -15.94 -2.49 -9.06
N GLN A 242 -16.91 -1.67 -9.47
CA GLN A 242 -16.63 -0.31 -9.95
C GLN A 242 -16.01 0.55 -8.82
N PRO A 243 -15.02 1.41 -9.10
CA PRO A 243 -14.44 2.28 -8.08
C PRO A 243 -15.39 3.31 -7.48
N THR A 244 -16.58 3.47 -8.07
CA THR A 244 -17.68 4.32 -7.58
C THR A 244 -18.74 3.52 -6.80
N ASP A 245 -18.62 2.20 -6.70
CA ASP A 245 -19.55 1.37 -5.93
C ASP A 245 -19.48 1.82 -4.46
N PRO A 246 -20.61 2.19 -3.82
CA PRO A 246 -20.63 2.72 -2.46
C PRO A 246 -20.16 1.69 -1.42
N THR A 247 -20.15 0.40 -1.77
CA THR A 247 -19.60 -0.66 -0.92
C THR A 247 -18.07 -0.69 -0.94
N VAL A 248 -17.45 -0.10 -1.96
CA VAL A 248 -16.00 -0.03 -2.15
C VAL A 248 -15.47 1.37 -1.81
N TYR A 249 -16.21 2.41 -2.17
CA TYR A 249 -15.80 3.81 -1.99
C TYR A 249 -16.82 4.56 -1.14
N ASN A 250 -16.38 5.08 0.00
CA ASN A 250 -17.17 5.99 0.82
C ASN A 250 -16.90 7.43 0.38
N SER A 251 -17.86 8.03 -0.32
CA SER A 251 -17.74 9.41 -0.81
C SER A 251 -17.75 10.48 0.30
N TYR A 252 -18.24 10.16 1.50
CA TYR A 252 -18.28 11.10 2.63
C TYR A 252 -16.94 11.18 3.36
N THR A 253 -16.26 10.05 3.53
CA THR A 253 -14.94 9.98 4.20
C THR A 253 -13.78 9.98 3.20
N ASN A 254 -14.07 9.82 1.91
CA ASN A 254 -13.10 9.64 0.84
C ASN A 254 -12.21 8.40 1.04
N GLU A 255 -12.73 7.38 1.70
CA GLU A 255 -12.02 6.13 2.00
C GLU A 255 -12.33 5.04 0.96
N MET A 256 -11.32 4.24 0.64
CA MET A 256 -11.40 3.15 -0.34
C MET A 256 -11.30 1.79 0.36
N GLY A 257 -12.45 1.21 0.72
CA GLY A 257 -12.56 -0.08 1.42
C GLY A 257 -12.42 -1.32 0.53
N TRP A 258 -11.69 -1.25 -0.59
CA TRP A 258 -11.68 -2.31 -1.61
C TRP A 258 -11.04 -3.62 -1.17
N ARG A 259 -10.13 -3.59 -0.18
CA ARG A 259 -9.38 -4.76 0.28
C ARG A 259 -10.26 -5.91 0.76
N ILE A 260 -11.46 -5.62 1.28
CA ILE A 260 -12.41 -6.65 1.73
C ILE A 260 -12.91 -7.54 0.57
N TYR A 261 -12.88 -7.02 -0.65
CA TYR A 261 -13.24 -7.74 -1.88
C TYR A 261 -12.04 -8.43 -2.55
N ALA A 262 -10.83 -8.13 -2.07
CA ALA A 262 -9.57 -8.68 -2.58
C ALA A 262 -8.70 -9.30 -1.47
N PRO A 263 -9.24 -10.15 -0.55
CA PRO A 263 -8.50 -10.65 0.61
C PRO A 263 -7.35 -11.60 0.23
N HIS A 264 -7.34 -12.08 -1.00
CA HIS A 264 -6.32 -12.97 -1.56
C HIS A 264 -5.10 -12.21 -2.10
N ILE A 265 -5.16 -10.88 -2.16
CA ILE A 265 -4.08 -10.03 -2.61
C ILE A 265 -3.14 -9.75 -1.44
N SER A 266 -1.84 -9.92 -1.66
CA SER A 266 -0.82 -9.66 -0.67
C SER A 266 -0.89 -8.22 -0.15
N PRO A 267 -0.63 -8.02 1.15
CA PRO A 267 -0.60 -6.68 1.72
C PRO A 267 0.37 -5.74 0.99
N LEU A 268 1.49 -6.25 0.48
CA LEU A 268 2.49 -5.42 -0.23
C LEU A 268 1.94 -4.83 -1.53
N LEU A 269 1.26 -5.64 -2.35
CA LEU A 269 0.61 -5.13 -3.57
C LEU A 269 -0.56 -4.21 -3.23
N ALA A 270 -1.38 -4.56 -2.24
CA ALA A 270 -2.49 -3.72 -1.79
C ALA A 270 -2.01 -2.35 -1.27
N ASN A 271 -0.91 -2.31 -0.51
CA ASN A 271 -0.29 -1.08 -0.01
C ASN A 271 0.23 -0.20 -1.16
N LEU A 272 0.81 -0.79 -2.20
CA LEU A 272 1.22 -0.06 -3.40
C LEU A 272 0.02 0.56 -4.12
N ILE A 273 -1.05 -0.21 -4.32
CA ILE A 273 -2.26 0.29 -4.98
C ILE A 273 -2.91 1.41 -4.16
N ASP A 274 -2.98 1.28 -2.83
CA ASP A 274 -3.48 2.34 -1.96
C ASP A 274 -2.63 3.61 -2.02
N GLN A 275 -1.30 3.48 -2.01
CA GLN A 275 -0.42 4.64 -2.15
C GLN A 275 -0.58 5.31 -3.52
N MET A 276 -0.74 4.55 -4.60
CA MET A 276 -1.02 5.11 -5.92
C MET A 276 -2.31 5.94 -5.96
N MET A 277 -3.28 5.61 -5.10
CA MET A 277 -4.57 6.32 -4.98
C MET A 277 -4.59 7.36 -3.85
N ALA A 278 -3.45 7.67 -3.22
CA ALA A 278 -3.40 8.65 -2.13
C ALA A 278 -4.01 10.00 -2.55
N GLN A 279 -4.72 10.67 -1.63
CA GLN A 279 -5.47 11.88 -1.96
C GLN A 279 -4.55 12.98 -2.50
N LEU A 280 -3.41 13.21 -1.83
CA LEU A 280 -2.42 14.21 -2.25
C LEU A 280 -1.45 13.59 -3.27
N PRO A 281 -1.21 14.24 -4.43
CA PRO A 281 -0.23 13.76 -5.42
C PRO A 281 1.17 13.53 -4.84
N SER A 282 1.57 14.32 -3.83
CA SER A 282 2.87 14.20 -3.17
C SER A 282 3.03 12.97 -2.28
N GLN A 283 1.95 12.25 -1.98
CA GLN A 283 1.97 11.00 -1.21
C GLN A 283 1.96 9.76 -2.12
N ARG A 284 1.66 9.94 -3.41
CA ARG A 284 1.74 8.88 -4.43
C ARG A 284 3.21 8.64 -4.80
N PRO A 285 3.54 7.49 -5.41
CA PRO A 285 4.88 7.26 -5.94
C PRO A 285 5.36 8.44 -6.81
N ALA A 286 6.61 8.85 -6.62
CA ALA A 286 7.15 10.06 -7.21
C ALA A 286 7.29 9.97 -8.73
N ASN A 287 7.53 8.77 -9.26
CA ASN A 287 7.72 8.48 -10.68
C ASN A 287 7.46 6.99 -10.98
N THR A 288 7.57 6.60 -12.25
CA THR A 288 7.35 5.21 -12.70
C THR A 288 8.40 4.26 -12.16
N GLN A 289 9.64 4.71 -11.97
CA GLN A 289 10.75 3.89 -11.47
C GLN A 289 10.51 3.42 -10.04
N GLU A 290 9.94 4.26 -9.18
CA GLU A 290 9.55 3.88 -7.82
C GLU A 290 8.52 2.74 -7.84
N ILE A 291 7.53 2.81 -8.73
CA ILE A 291 6.51 1.76 -8.86
C ILE A 291 7.16 0.47 -9.39
N LEU A 292 8.00 0.54 -10.43
CA LEU A 292 8.68 -0.63 -11.00
C LEU A 292 9.61 -1.31 -9.98
N GLN A 293 10.31 -0.52 -9.15
CA GLN A 293 11.14 -1.03 -8.07
C GLN A 293 10.28 -1.76 -7.03
N ARG A 294 9.20 -1.13 -6.56
CA ARG A 294 8.25 -1.72 -5.61
C ARG A 294 7.65 -3.03 -6.12
N LEU A 295 7.31 -3.13 -7.41
CA LEU A 295 6.82 -4.38 -8.01
C LEU A 295 7.88 -5.47 -7.99
N THR A 296 9.14 -5.14 -8.22
CA THR A 296 10.25 -6.10 -8.16
C THR A 296 10.46 -6.62 -6.73
N GLU A 297 10.38 -5.74 -5.74
CA GLU A 297 10.44 -6.11 -4.31
C GLU A 297 9.27 -7.03 -3.94
N ILE A 298 8.05 -6.73 -4.43
CA ILE A 298 6.87 -7.58 -4.25
C ILE A 298 7.09 -8.96 -4.88
N GLU A 299 7.51 -9.06 -6.14
CA GLU A 299 7.73 -10.36 -6.80
C GLU A 299 8.78 -11.21 -6.08
N GLN A 300 9.87 -10.60 -5.63
CA GLN A 300 10.90 -11.29 -4.85
C GLN A 300 10.36 -11.84 -3.53
N SER A 301 9.46 -11.11 -2.86
CA SER A 301 8.82 -11.56 -1.63
C SER A 301 7.82 -12.71 -1.83
N LEU A 302 7.29 -12.88 -3.05
CA LEU A 302 6.28 -13.90 -3.39
C LEU A 302 6.88 -15.21 -3.90
N GLN A 303 8.16 -15.24 -4.27
CA GLN A 303 8.82 -16.47 -4.69
C GLN A 303 9.06 -17.39 -3.46
N PRO A 304 8.74 -18.69 -3.57
CA PRO A 304 9.11 -19.63 -2.52
C PRO A 304 10.64 -19.65 -2.38
N PRO A 305 11.19 -19.83 -1.16
CA PRO A 305 12.62 -19.86 -0.97
C PRO A 305 13.23 -20.98 -1.84
N PRO A 306 14.40 -20.76 -2.47
CA PRO A 306 15.06 -21.78 -3.25
C PRO A 306 15.27 -23.02 -2.39
N LEU A 307 14.85 -24.18 -2.91
CA LEU A 307 15.00 -25.47 -2.23
C LEU A 307 16.48 -25.67 -1.90
N LEU A 308 16.81 -25.65 -0.60
CA LEU A 308 18.14 -26.00 -0.14
C LEU A 308 18.43 -27.46 -0.53
N PRO A 309 19.64 -27.78 -1.04
CA PRO A 309 20.01 -29.16 -1.30
C PRO A 309 19.90 -29.97 -0.01
N LEU A 310 19.18 -31.09 -0.06
CA LEU A 310 19.03 -32.01 1.07
C LEU A 310 20.42 -32.38 1.60
N PRO A 311 20.67 -32.28 2.91
CA PRO A 311 21.96 -32.67 3.48
C PRO A 311 22.22 -34.16 3.19
N PRO A 312 23.48 -34.55 2.93
CA PRO A 312 23.81 -35.95 2.69
C PRO A 312 23.43 -36.78 3.92
N LYS A 313 22.77 -37.93 3.70
CA LYS A 313 22.39 -38.86 4.77
C LYS A 313 23.64 -39.32 5.53
N TRP A 314 23.81 -38.87 6.77
CA TRP A 314 24.89 -39.35 7.63
C TRP A 314 24.54 -40.74 8.21
N PRO A 315 25.54 -41.64 8.34
CA PRO A 315 25.31 -42.99 8.79
C PRO A 315 24.95 -43.03 10.28
N ARG A 316 23.87 -43.76 10.59
CA ARG A 316 23.44 -44.07 11.96
C ARG A 316 24.53 -44.84 12.68
N ARG A 317 25.15 -44.28 13.73
CA ARG A 317 25.66 -45.04 14.90
C ARG A 317 26.12 -44.13 16.05
N ARG A 318 25.57 -44.44 17.23
CA ARG A 318 25.94 -44.04 18.62
C ARG A 318 25.53 -42.60 18.99
N LEU A 319 24.83 -42.34 20.09
CA LEU A 319 24.95 -42.94 21.42
C LEU A 319 23.59 -43.01 22.15
N ILE A 320 23.47 -44.04 22.99
CA ILE A 320 22.35 -44.49 23.80
C ILE A 320 22.55 -44.02 25.26
N GLN A 321 21.43 -43.79 25.96
CA GLN A 321 21.19 -43.84 27.43
C GLN A 321 21.70 -42.75 28.39
N MET A 322 20.74 -42.05 29.00
CA MET A 322 20.44 -42.09 30.47
C MET A 322 18.91 -41.88 30.62
N LEU A 323 18.13 -42.88 31.05
CA LEU A 323 17.50 -43.05 32.39
C LEU A 323 16.64 -41.83 32.80
N GLY A 324 15.36 -41.89 33.20
CA GLY A 324 14.49 -42.94 33.71
C GLY A 324 13.75 -42.43 34.97
N PHE A 325 12.41 -42.48 34.97
CA PHE A 325 11.44 -42.30 36.08
C PHE A 325 11.03 -40.88 36.58
N GLY A 326 9.74 -40.56 36.35
CA GLY A 326 8.72 -40.48 37.40
C GLY A 326 8.37 -39.12 38.03
N GLY A 327 7.08 -38.74 38.00
CA GLY A 327 6.47 -37.92 39.05
C GLY A 327 5.76 -36.64 38.61
N ILE A 328 4.47 -36.57 38.92
CA ILE A 328 3.51 -35.47 38.69
C ILE A 328 3.87 -34.23 39.53
N GLY A 329 3.79 -33.04 38.93
CA GLY A 329 3.87 -31.77 39.66
C GLY A 329 3.68 -30.57 38.74
N LEU A 330 2.62 -29.79 38.99
CA LEU A 330 2.38 -28.48 38.40
C LEU A 330 3.58 -27.56 38.64
N ALA A 331 4.32 -27.27 37.59
CA ALA A 331 5.14 -26.08 37.44
C ALA A 331 5.06 -25.70 35.97
N VAL A 332 4.44 -24.55 35.67
CA VAL A 332 4.60 -23.92 34.35
C VAL A 332 6.09 -23.65 34.21
N PRO A 333 6.82 -24.33 33.31
CA PRO A 333 8.20 -23.98 33.11
C PRO A 333 8.18 -22.59 32.47
N VAL A 334 8.80 -21.62 33.14
CA VAL A 334 9.42 -20.49 32.44
C VAL A 334 10.37 -21.14 31.46
N LEU A 335 9.92 -21.32 30.22
CA LEU A 335 10.75 -21.76 29.12
C LEU A 335 11.83 -20.71 29.02
N SER A 336 12.99 -21.00 29.60
CA SER A 336 14.22 -20.31 29.26
C SER A 336 14.39 -20.56 27.77
N TYR A 337 13.93 -19.62 26.95
CA TYR A 337 14.08 -19.64 25.50
C TYR A 337 15.57 -19.41 25.20
N THR A 338 16.38 -20.44 25.44
CA THR A 338 17.76 -20.46 25.00
C THR A 338 17.73 -20.64 23.48
N PHE A 339 17.65 -19.52 22.76
CA PHE A 339 17.78 -19.46 21.31
C PHE A 339 19.13 -20.07 20.90
N LEU A 340 19.11 -21.33 20.47
CA LEU A 340 20.28 -22.04 19.96
C LEU A 340 20.58 -21.64 18.51
N PHE A 341 20.82 -20.35 18.27
CA PHE A 341 21.68 -19.93 17.16
C PHE A 341 23.12 -19.98 17.64
N LYS A 342 23.89 -20.95 17.16
CA LYS A 342 25.34 -20.96 17.36
C LYS A 342 25.94 -19.86 16.49
N ASP A 343 26.58 -18.89 17.11
CA ASP A 343 27.20 -17.74 16.42
C ASP A 343 28.16 -18.26 15.34
N LYS A 344 27.91 -17.92 14.07
CA LYS A 344 28.74 -18.37 12.94
C LYS A 344 29.97 -17.46 12.73
N SER A 345 29.81 -16.16 12.98
CA SER A 345 30.86 -15.14 12.93
C SER A 345 30.44 -13.92 13.76
N THR A 346 31.41 -13.12 14.20
CA THR A 346 31.17 -11.85 14.88
C THR A 346 31.77 -10.71 14.06
N LEU A 347 31.00 -9.64 13.87
CA LEU A 347 31.44 -8.36 13.31
C LEU A 347 31.32 -7.29 14.38
N THR A 348 32.28 -6.39 14.47
CA THR A 348 32.25 -5.26 15.42
C THR A 348 31.96 -3.97 14.68
N VAL A 349 31.02 -3.16 15.20
CA VAL A 349 30.69 -1.84 14.68
C VAL A 349 31.14 -0.78 15.67
N SER A 350 31.84 0.24 15.19
CA SER A 350 32.26 1.39 15.99
C SER A 350 32.21 2.67 15.17
N SER A 351 31.38 3.62 15.59
CA SER A 351 31.28 4.96 14.97
C SER A 351 32.60 5.74 14.91
N THR A 352 33.59 5.39 15.76
CA THR A 352 34.91 6.04 15.81
C THR A 352 35.98 5.34 14.96
N GLY A 353 35.62 4.26 14.24
CA GLY A 353 36.51 3.55 13.32
C GLY A 353 37.36 2.44 13.93
N SER A 354 37.14 2.09 15.20
CA SER A 354 37.88 1.01 15.89
C SER A 354 37.30 -0.40 15.67
N GLY A 355 36.27 -0.55 14.83
CA GLY A 355 35.58 -1.81 14.53
C GLY A 355 35.73 -2.22 13.06
N ASP A 356 35.19 -3.38 12.69
CA ASP A 356 35.18 -3.88 11.31
C ASP A 356 34.38 -2.96 10.37
N TYR A 357 33.36 -2.27 10.91
CA TYR A 357 32.53 -1.30 10.19
C TYR A 357 32.28 -0.05 11.04
N GLN A 358 32.03 1.08 10.36
CA GLN A 358 31.66 2.34 11.02
C GLN A 358 30.15 2.50 11.22
N THR A 359 29.34 1.81 10.42
CA THR A 359 27.87 1.84 10.51
C THR A 359 27.32 0.43 10.69
N ILE A 360 26.16 0.33 11.32
CA ILE A 360 25.48 -0.95 11.57
C ILE A 360 24.85 -1.46 10.27
N SER A 361 24.31 -0.58 9.43
CA SER A 361 23.72 -0.91 8.13
C SER A 361 24.73 -1.58 7.19
N GLU A 362 25.97 -1.10 7.16
CA GLU A 362 27.03 -1.70 6.35
C GLU A 362 27.41 -3.09 6.89
N ALA A 363 27.47 -3.27 8.21
CA ALA A 363 27.68 -4.58 8.82
C ALA A 363 26.55 -5.55 8.49
N ILE A 364 25.27 -5.14 8.56
CA ILE A 364 24.11 -5.95 8.18
C ILE A 364 24.19 -6.37 6.71
N LYS A 365 24.54 -5.43 5.82
CA LYS A 365 24.65 -5.67 4.38
C LYS A 365 25.66 -6.78 4.08
N ASN A 366 26.84 -6.71 4.70
CA ASN A 366 27.94 -7.65 4.47
C ASN A 366 27.90 -8.91 5.34
N ALA A 367 27.07 -8.93 6.39
CA ALA A 367 26.90 -10.08 7.27
C ALA A 367 26.24 -11.27 6.56
N GLN A 368 26.66 -12.47 6.96
CA GLN A 368 26.02 -13.73 6.59
C GLN A 368 24.87 -14.03 7.56
N PRO A 369 23.84 -14.80 7.15
CA PRO A 369 22.81 -15.28 8.07
C PRO A 369 23.39 -16.03 9.28
N GLY A 370 23.01 -15.59 10.49
CA GLY A 370 23.49 -16.09 11.77
C GLY A 370 24.73 -15.37 12.32
N THR A 371 25.18 -14.29 11.68
CA THR A 371 26.25 -13.43 12.20
C THR A 371 25.76 -12.63 13.41
N ARG A 372 26.66 -12.48 14.39
CA ARG A 372 26.52 -11.56 15.51
C ARG A 372 27.21 -10.23 15.17
N ILE A 373 26.50 -9.13 15.29
CA ILE A 373 26.99 -7.77 15.13
C ILE A 373 27.09 -7.16 16.52
N LEU A 374 28.30 -6.84 16.95
CA LEU A 374 28.61 -6.27 18.24
C LEU A 374 28.77 -4.75 18.09
N VAL A 375 27.88 -3.96 18.69
CA VAL A 375 27.81 -2.50 18.50
C VAL A 375 28.45 -1.79 19.69
N LYS A 376 29.56 -1.09 19.45
CA LYS A 376 30.27 -0.33 20.48
C LYS A 376 29.52 0.97 20.82
N PRO A 377 29.76 1.56 22.01
CA PRO A 377 29.27 2.89 22.37
C PRO A 377 29.51 3.92 21.27
N GLY A 378 28.48 4.70 20.97
CA GLY A 378 28.47 5.63 19.85
C GLY A 378 27.08 6.13 19.51
N PHE A 379 27.04 7.15 18.66
CA PHE A 379 25.83 7.67 18.08
C PHE A 379 25.78 7.27 16.59
N TYR A 380 24.72 6.57 16.21
CA TYR A 380 24.53 6.00 14.89
C TYR A 380 23.26 6.59 14.29
N GLN A 381 23.40 7.49 13.31
CA GLN A 381 22.25 8.10 12.65
C GLN A 381 21.89 7.32 11.39
N GLU A 382 21.08 6.27 11.55
CA GLU A 382 20.73 5.33 10.50
C GLU A 382 19.46 4.53 10.83
N GLY A 383 18.81 3.99 9.80
CA GLY A 383 17.71 3.02 9.93
C GLY A 383 18.17 1.62 9.55
N LEU A 384 17.84 0.63 10.39
CA LEU A 384 18.31 -0.75 10.25
C LEU A 384 17.24 -1.62 9.61
N ILE A 385 17.56 -2.21 8.44
CA ILE A 385 16.70 -3.20 7.79
C ILE A 385 17.26 -4.60 8.08
N ILE A 386 16.57 -5.35 8.94
CA ILE A 386 16.99 -6.70 9.31
C ILE A 386 16.30 -7.71 8.37
N ASN A 387 16.90 -7.93 7.19
CA ASN A 387 16.37 -8.78 6.12
C ASN A 387 16.93 -10.21 6.10
N LYS A 388 17.78 -10.55 7.06
CA LYS A 388 18.35 -11.89 7.23
C LYS A 388 18.53 -12.18 8.71
N PRO A 389 18.60 -13.45 9.13
CA PRO A 389 18.78 -13.78 10.53
C PRO A 389 20.08 -13.22 11.08
N LEU A 390 20.00 -12.35 12.08
CA LEU A 390 21.14 -11.67 12.70
C LEU A 390 20.92 -11.48 14.19
N LYS A 391 22.02 -11.36 14.94
CA LYS A 391 22.02 -10.87 16.32
C LYS A 391 22.72 -9.51 16.34
N ILE A 392 22.05 -8.45 16.78
CA ILE A 392 22.63 -7.11 16.93
C ILE A 392 22.69 -6.80 18.41
N ILE A 393 23.89 -6.80 18.98
CA ILE A 393 24.10 -6.77 20.42
C ILE A 393 24.94 -5.56 20.79
N GLY A 394 24.41 -4.70 21.64
CA GLY A 394 25.17 -3.60 22.24
C GLY A 394 26.28 -4.11 23.16
N ASP A 395 27.45 -3.50 23.04
CA ASP A 395 28.65 -3.84 23.81
C ASP A 395 29.07 -2.71 24.74
N GLY A 396 28.21 -2.46 25.72
CA GLY A 396 28.40 -1.39 26.69
C GLY A 396 27.07 -0.98 27.33
N PRO A 397 27.07 0.10 28.12
CA PRO A 397 25.86 0.64 28.70
C PRO A 397 24.85 1.04 27.61
N VAL A 398 23.59 0.61 27.74
CA VAL A 398 22.51 0.86 26.76
C VAL A 398 22.40 2.33 26.36
N ALA A 399 22.49 3.25 27.34
CA ALA A 399 22.40 4.70 27.14
C ALA A 399 23.55 5.30 26.32
N SER A 400 24.64 4.55 26.12
CA SER A 400 25.81 4.99 25.35
C SER A 400 25.81 4.48 23.91
N ILE A 401 24.85 3.63 23.52
CA ILE A 401 24.72 3.06 22.18
C ILE A 401 23.39 3.53 21.61
N ILE A 402 23.42 4.64 20.87
CA ILE A 402 22.22 5.34 20.41
C ILE A 402 22.10 5.15 18.91
N ILE A 403 20.96 4.62 18.47
CA ILE A 403 20.56 4.55 17.07
C ILE A 403 19.40 5.51 16.89
N GLU A 404 19.56 6.44 15.97
CA GLU A 404 18.59 7.48 15.68
C GLU A 404 18.24 7.47 14.20
N SER A 405 16.94 7.46 13.88
CA SER A 405 16.48 7.66 12.50
C SER A 405 15.50 8.82 12.41
N THR A 406 15.68 9.66 11.38
CA THR A 406 14.85 10.84 11.10
C THR A 406 14.04 10.72 9.80
N ASN A 407 14.22 9.63 9.04
CA ASN A 407 13.59 9.47 7.73
C ASN A 407 13.13 8.03 7.44
N SER A 408 13.20 7.14 8.44
CA SER A 408 12.77 5.75 8.38
C SER A 408 12.45 5.23 9.79
N ASN A 409 12.05 3.97 9.92
CA ASN A 409 12.10 3.30 11.22
C ASN A 409 13.56 3.13 11.67
N CYS A 410 13.83 3.10 12.98
CA CYS A 410 15.16 2.71 13.49
C CYS A 410 15.44 1.24 13.21
N ILE A 411 14.41 0.40 13.34
CA ILE A 411 14.47 -1.01 12.97
C ILE A 411 13.23 -1.36 12.13
N LEU A 412 13.46 -1.99 10.98
CA LEU A 412 12.45 -2.65 10.17
C LEU A 412 12.79 -4.14 10.06
N MET A 413 11.94 -4.99 10.63
CA MET A 413 12.08 -6.44 10.56
C MET A 413 11.58 -6.98 9.21
N GLN A 414 12.42 -7.72 8.49
CA GLN A 414 12.10 -8.31 7.18
C GLN A 414 12.57 -9.77 7.04
N THR A 415 12.84 -10.43 8.16
CA THR A 415 13.25 -11.84 8.19
C THR A 415 12.37 -12.64 9.17
N ASP A 416 12.53 -13.96 9.21
CA ASP A 416 11.74 -14.80 10.11
C ASP A 416 12.25 -14.73 11.56
N GLN A 417 13.53 -14.46 11.76
CA GLN A 417 14.17 -14.49 13.09
C GLN A 417 15.27 -13.46 13.22
N ALA A 418 15.30 -12.73 14.34
CA ALA A 418 16.40 -11.83 14.67
C ALA A 418 16.48 -11.62 16.19
N GLU A 419 17.61 -11.10 16.65
CA GLU A 419 17.80 -10.71 18.04
C GLU A 419 18.46 -9.34 18.08
N VAL A 420 17.90 -8.43 18.88
CA VAL A 420 18.43 -7.09 19.10
C VAL A 420 18.46 -6.85 20.60
N ARG A 421 19.64 -6.53 21.12
CA ARG A 421 19.82 -6.32 22.56
C ARG A 421 20.66 -5.13 22.93
N GLY A 422 20.33 -4.47 24.03
CA GLY A 422 21.23 -3.51 24.68
C GLY A 422 21.44 -2.22 23.89
N LEU A 423 20.41 -1.74 23.18
CA LEU A 423 20.48 -0.55 22.33
C LEU A 423 19.47 0.52 22.76
N THR A 424 19.84 1.79 22.63
CA THR A 424 18.90 2.92 22.69
C THR A 424 18.41 3.24 21.28
N LEU A 425 17.10 3.17 21.04
CA LEU A 425 16.46 3.39 19.74
C LEU A 425 15.59 4.65 19.79
N ARG A 426 15.83 5.61 18.90
CA ARG A 426 15.14 6.90 18.88
C ARG A 426 14.54 7.19 17.50
N GLY A 427 13.23 6.99 17.36
CA GLY A 427 12.49 7.35 16.15
C GLY A 427 12.14 8.83 16.15
N PHE A 428 12.53 9.54 15.09
CA PHE A 428 12.21 10.97 14.92
C PHE A 428 11.28 11.25 13.74
N ALA A 429 10.35 12.19 13.93
CA ALA A 429 9.57 12.78 12.85
C ALA A 429 10.48 13.59 11.92
N GLY A 430 10.62 13.13 10.67
CA GLY A 430 11.49 13.79 9.70
C GLY A 430 11.03 15.19 9.30
N GLN A 431 11.91 15.94 8.62
CA GLN A 431 11.65 17.33 8.19
C GLN A 431 10.42 17.55 7.29
N LYS A 432 9.79 16.49 6.78
CA LYS A 432 8.57 16.53 5.94
C LYS A 432 7.30 16.04 6.66
N ASN A 433 7.36 15.84 7.99
CA ASN A 433 6.27 15.25 8.77
C ASN A 433 5.92 13.80 8.34
N ASN A 434 6.88 13.10 7.74
CA ASN A 434 6.77 11.67 7.47
C ASN A 434 6.84 10.94 8.81
N LYS A 435 5.85 10.09 9.08
CA LYS A 435 5.72 9.41 10.37
C LYS A 435 6.20 7.97 10.27
N PHE A 436 7.15 7.60 11.13
CA PHE A 436 7.74 6.27 11.28
C PHE A 436 7.57 5.75 12.71
N PHE A 437 7.62 4.42 12.87
CA PHE A 437 7.75 3.77 14.17
C PHE A 437 9.24 3.71 14.55
N ALA A 438 9.58 3.65 15.84
CA ALA A 438 10.98 3.36 16.18
C ALA A 438 11.35 1.93 15.76
N VAL A 439 10.49 0.96 16.06
CA VAL A 439 10.65 -0.43 15.62
C VAL A 439 9.37 -0.92 14.93
N ASP A 440 9.49 -1.39 13.69
CA ASP A 440 8.38 -1.96 12.93
C ASP A 440 8.62 -3.45 12.66
N ILE A 441 7.65 -4.28 13.07
CA ILE A 441 7.70 -5.74 13.06
C ILE A 441 6.50 -6.26 12.24
N PRO A 442 6.61 -6.26 10.90
CA PRO A 442 5.55 -6.75 10.02
C PRO A 442 5.47 -8.29 9.90
N GLN A 443 6.50 -8.99 10.38
CA GLN A 443 6.57 -10.45 10.35
C GLN A 443 7.69 -10.98 11.24
N GLY A 444 7.65 -12.29 11.46
CA GLY A 444 8.73 -13.03 12.10
C GLY A 444 8.78 -12.88 13.62
N GLN A 445 9.81 -13.48 14.18
CA GLN A 445 10.10 -13.49 15.61
C GLN A 445 11.42 -12.74 15.84
N ILE A 446 11.30 -11.49 16.25
CA ILE A 446 12.42 -10.72 16.78
C ILE A 446 12.43 -10.81 18.30
N VAL A 447 13.59 -11.05 18.89
CA VAL A 447 13.84 -10.83 20.32
C VAL A 447 14.35 -9.41 20.47
N LEU A 448 13.57 -8.53 21.10
CA LEU A 448 14.01 -7.22 21.55
C LEU A 448 14.24 -7.32 23.05
N ALA A 449 15.49 -7.20 23.50
CA ALA A 449 15.80 -7.30 24.92
C ALA A 449 16.70 -6.17 25.42
N ASP A 450 16.52 -5.75 26.66
CA ASP A 450 17.45 -4.80 27.30
C ASP A 450 17.59 -3.46 26.54
N CYS A 451 16.53 -3.04 25.82
CA CYS A 451 16.54 -1.84 24.99
C CYS A 451 15.79 -0.68 25.63
N ASP A 452 16.18 0.54 25.26
CA ASP A 452 15.50 1.79 25.60
C ASP A 452 14.93 2.39 24.29
N ILE A 453 13.61 2.52 24.18
CA ILE A 453 12.92 2.80 22.91
C ILE A 453 12.00 4.02 23.07
N THR A 454 12.25 5.05 22.27
CA THR A 454 11.49 6.30 22.21
C THR A 454 11.08 6.65 20.78
N SER A 455 10.00 7.42 20.62
CA SER A 455 9.50 7.83 19.28
C SER A 455 8.68 9.12 19.31
N ASP A 456 9.21 10.24 18.83
CA ASP A 456 8.44 11.49 18.73
C ASP A 456 7.53 11.55 17.47
N SER A 457 7.28 10.39 16.83
CA SER A 457 6.59 10.26 15.56
C SER A 457 5.34 9.36 15.63
N LEU A 458 5.49 8.03 15.60
CA LEU A 458 4.42 7.05 15.80
C LEU A 458 4.69 6.26 17.10
N SER A 459 4.07 5.10 17.26
CA SER A 459 4.36 4.19 18.37
C SER A 459 5.83 3.77 18.41
N CYS A 460 6.36 3.48 19.61
CA CYS A 460 7.73 2.99 19.74
C CYS A 460 7.90 1.62 19.08
N VAL A 461 6.95 0.70 19.30
CA VAL A 461 6.96 -0.62 18.66
C VAL A 461 5.64 -0.89 17.95
N SER A 462 5.70 -1.17 16.65
CA SER A 462 4.59 -1.67 15.83
C SER A 462 4.78 -3.16 15.57
N VAL A 463 3.75 -3.96 15.89
CA VAL A 463 3.67 -5.38 15.58
C VAL A 463 2.44 -5.60 14.70
N GLN A 464 2.68 -6.01 13.46
CA GLN A 464 1.61 -6.12 12.47
C GLN A 464 1.76 -7.40 11.66
N GLY A 465 0.64 -8.05 11.34
CA GLY A 465 0.62 -9.23 10.47
C GLY A 465 0.56 -10.56 11.23
N ALA A 466 -0.11 -11.53 10.63
CA ALA A 466 -0.42 -12.82 11.26
C ALA A 466 0.81 -13.69 11.59
N THR A 467 1.95 -13.38 10.98
CA THR A 467 3.23 -14.08 11.22
C THR A 467 4.14 -13.32 12.19
N ALA A 468 3.78 -12.11 12.60
CA ALA A 468 4.54 -11.35 13.60
C ALA A 468 4.26 -11.93 14.99
N ASN A 469 5.34 -12.35 15.65
CA ASN A 469 5.29 -12.93 17.00
C ASN A 469 6.59 -12.61 17.76
N PRO A 470 6.87 -11.32 18.06
CA PRO A 470 8.09 -10.93 18.75
C PRO A 470 8.10 -11.34 20.22
N ILE A 471 9.30 -11.36 20.79
CA ILE A 471 9.52 -11.41 22.24
C ILE A 471 10.17 -10.08 22.61
N ILE A 472 9.47 -9.28 23.40
CA ILE A 472 9.92 -7.98 23.88
C ILE A 472 10.12 -8.13 25.39
N GLN A 473 11.36 -8.10 25.85
CA GLN A 473 11.69 -8.41 27.24
C GLN A 473 12.62 -7.39 27.87
N GLN A 474 12.38 -7.00 29.12
CA GLN A 474 13.31 -6.12 29.85
C GLN A 474 13.60 -4.78 29.13
N CYS A 475 12.63 -4.27 28.38
CA CYS A 475 12.76 -3.02 27.64
C CYS A 475 12.08 -1.87 28.39
N LYS A 476 12.62 -0.66 28.19
CA LYS A 476 11.94 0.61 28.51
C LYS A 476 11.33 1.19 27.24
N ILE A 477 10.03 1.44 27.25
CA ILE A 477 9.29 1.89 26.06
C ILE A 477 8.47 3.12 26.43
N HIS A 478 8.93 4.29 26.00
CA HIS A 478 8.38 5.53 26.50
C HIS A 478 8.42 6.69 25.52
N ASP A 479 7.73 7.77 25.90
CA ASP A 479 7.70 9.06 25.20
C ASP A 479 7.32 8.93 23.72
N SER A 480 6.34 8.06 23.41
CA SER A 480 5.79 7.97 22.06
C SER A 480 4.71 9.02 21.79
N GLU A 481 4.53 9.48 20.54
CA GLU A 481 3.36 10.30 20.15
C GLU A 481 2.06 9.47 20.09
N GLN A 482 2.15 8.13 20.04
CA GLN A 482 1.02 7.21 19.96
C GLN A 482 1.01 6.21 21.14
N ALA A 483 0.83 4.92 20.86
CA ALA A 483 0.94 3.89 21.88
C ALA A 483 2.40 3.54 22.13
N GLY A 484 2.75 2.99 23.29
CA GLY A 484 4.09 2.44 23.50
C GLY A 484 4.34 1.25 22.58
N ILE A 485 3.47 0.25 22.66
CA ILE A 485 3.43 -0.91 21.76
C ILE A 485 2.07 -1.01 21.09
N PHE A 486 2.06 -1.28 19.78
CA PHE A 486 0.84 -1.39 19.01
C PHE A 486 0.76 -2.72 18.25
N PHE A 487 -0.19 -3.58 18.62
CA PHE A 487 -0.48 -4.87 17.98
C PHE A 487 -1.69 -4.75 17.05
N GLN A 488 -1.52 -5.10 15.78
CA GLN A 488 -2.57 -5.03 14.76
C GLN A 488 -2.47 -6.19 13.74
N ASN A 489 -3.45 -6.32 12.85
CA ASN A 489 -3.49 -7.28 11.75
C ASN A 489 -3.23 -8.76 12.16
N ASN A 490 -3.98 -9.28 13.13
CA ASN A 490 -3.87 -10.67 13.63
C ASN A 490 -2.50 -11.02 14.24
N SER A 491 -1.75 -10.02 14.71
CA SER A 491 -0.43 -10.24 15.28
C SER A 491 -0.49 -10.95 16.63
N ARG A 492 0.63 -11.60 16.97
CA ARG A 492 0.88 -12.20 18.27
C ARG A 492 2.15 -11.60 18.84
N GLY A 493 2.52 -12.00 20.05
CA GLY A 493 3.78 -11.62 20.65
C GLY A 493 3.77 -11.87 22.15
N THR A 494 4.95 -11.81 22.75
CA THR A 494 5.12 -11.80 24.19
C THR A 494 5.83 -10.51 24.61
N VAL A 495 5.24 -9.79 25.55
CA VAL A 495 5.84 -8.63 26.22
C VAL A 495 6.04 -9.01 27.67
N GLU A 496 7.28 -9.05 28.12
CA GLU A 496 7.60 -9.48 29.48
C GLU A 496 8.60 -8.58 30.20
N ASP A 497 8.40 -8.38 31.50
CA ASP A 497 9.34 -7.65 32.35
C ASP A 497 9.70 -6.25 31.79
N CYS A 498 8.78 -5.62 31.05
CA CYS A 498 8.97 -4.31 30.42
C CYS A 498 8.40 -3.17 31.27
N ASP A 499 9.00 -1.99 31.13
CA ASP A 499 8.55 -0.74 31.74
C ASP A 499 8.06 0.23 30.65
N ILE A 500 6.75 0.49 30.60
CA ILE A 500 6.09 1.20 29.50
C ILE A 500 5.40 2.45 30.04
N PHE A 501 5.92 3.64 29.70
CA PHE A 501 5.46 4.87 30.36
C PHE A 501 5.49 6.12 29.48
N GLY A 502 4.80 7.19 29.89
CA GLY A 502 4.91 8.52 29.25
C GLY A 502 4.39 8.63 27.82
N ASN A 503 3.68 7.62 27.30
CA ASN A 503 3.22 7.58 25.91
C ASN A 503 1.99 8.48 25.65
N GLY A 504 1.88 8.99 24.43
CA GLY A 504 0.89 9.97 23.98
C GLY A 504 -0.54 9.43 23.90
N LEU A 505 -0.68 8.11 23.77
CA LEU A 505 -1.92 7.35 23.84
C LEU A 505 -1.80 6.27 24.93
N SER A 506 -2.21 5.03 24.64
CA SER A 506 -2.12 3.90 25.58
C SER A 506 -0.72 3.34 25.70
N GLY A 507 -0.40 2.74 26.85
CA GLY A 507 0.87 1.99 26.99
C GLY A 507 0.96 0.86 25.96
N ILE A 508 -0.06 0.01 25.90
CA ILE A 508 -0.22 -1.02 24.87
C ILE A 508 -1.61 -0.91 24.24
N ALA A 509 -1.67 -0.93 22.90
CA ALA A 509 -2.92 -1.01 22.15
C ALA A 509 -2.96 -2.31 21.31
N ILE A 510 -4.10 -3.00 21.31
CA ILE A 510 -4.31 -4.29 20.65
C ILE A 510 -5.58 -4.21 19.80
N LYS A 511 -5.47 -4.45 18.48
CA LYS A 511 -6.59 -4.39 17.53
C LYS A 511 -6.60 -5.53 16.51
N GLU A 512 -7.68 -5.63 15.73
CA GLU A 512 -7.80 -6.48 14.53
C GLU A 512 -7.47 -7.96 14.79
N ASN A 513 -8.17 -8.58 15.74
CA ASN A 513 -7.97 -9.99 16.14
C ASN A 513 -6.56 -10.34 16.65
N SER A 514 -5.71 -9.36 16.97
CA SER A 514 -4.39 -9.61 17.55
C SER A 514 -4.53 -10.20 18.96
N ASN A 515 -3.58 -11.05 19.36
CA ASN A 515 -3.65 -11.81 20.61
C ASN A 515 -2.25 -11.97 21.26
N PRO A 516 -1.69 -10.89 21.82
CA PRO A 516 -0.42 -10.94 22.52
C PRO A 516 -0.56 -11.43 23.98
N ILE A 517 0.55 -11.87 24.56
CA ILE A 517 0.70 -12.15 25.99
C ILE A 517 1.54 -11.02 26.60
N ILE A 518 1.02 -10.37 27.63
CA ILE A 518 1.66 -9.28 28.36
C ILE A 518 1.80 -9.73 29.79
N GLN A 519 3.03 -9.90 30.28
CA GLN A 519 3.30 -10.49 31.58
C GLN A 519 4.33 -9.71 32.38
N ARG A 520 4.12 -9.55 33.69
CA ARG A 520 5.10 -8.91 34.60
C ARG A 520 5.57 -7.52 34.15
N CYS A 521 4.70 -6.79 33.45
CA CYS A 521 5.02 -5.46 32.92
C CYS A 521 4.46 -4.35 33.83
N LYS A 522 5.09 -3.17 33.75
CA LYS A 522 4.58 -1.93 34.34
C LYS A 522 4.10 -1.01 33.24
N LEU A 523 2.87 -0.53 33.34
CA LEU A 523 2.25 0.37 32.37
C LEU A 523 1.72 1.61 33.08
N HIS A 524 2.45 2.72 32.98
CA HIS A 524 2.16 3.88 33.82
C HIS A 524 2.38 5.25 33.19
N ASP A 525 1.82 6.27 33.81
CA ASP A 525 2.02 7.69 33.45
C ASP A 525 1.75 8.02 31.96
N GLY A 526 0.85 7.27 31.29
CA GLY A 526 0.40 7.54 29.93
C GLY A 526 -0.71 8.58 29.83
N LYS A 527 -0.88 9.20 28.66
CA LYS A 527 -1.94 10.20 28.41
C LYS A 527 -3.32 9.58 28.15
N GLN A 528 -3.42 8.28 27.89
CA GLN A 528 -4.68 7.52 27.85
C GLN A 528 -4.70 6.41 28.91
N GLY A 529 -5.31 5.26 28.62
CA GLY A 529 -5.29 4.09 29.49
C GLY A 529 -4.07 3.21 29.28
N GLY A 530 -3.68 2.42 30.28
CA GLY A 530 -2.50 1.56 30.20
C GLY A 530 -2.60 0.50 29.10
N VAL A 531 -3.73 -0.18 28.99
CA VAL A 531 -4.02 -1.16 27.92
C VAL A 531 -5.34 -0.82 27.22
N LEU A 532 -5.34 -0.84 25.89
CA LEU A 532 -6.54 -0.70 25.06
C LEU A 532 -6.72 -1.94 24.18
N VAL A 533 -7.89 -2.57 24.24
CA VAL A 533 -8.24 -3.76 23.44
C VAL A 533 -9.51 -3.51 22.64
N TYR A 534 -9.43 -3.56 21.31
CA TYR A 534 -10.54 -3.22 20.43
C TYR A 534 -10.55 -3.95 19.08
N GLU A 535 -11.61 -3.78 18.29
CA GLU A 535 -11.77 -4.41 16.96
C GLU A 535 -11.52 -5.92 17.00
N THR A 536 -12.34 -6.63 17.78
CA THR A 536 -12.30 -8.10 17.97
C THR A 536 -10.96 -8.67 18.47
N ALA A 537 -10.05 -7.81 18.93
CA ALA A 537 -8.78 -8.23 19.52
C ALA A 537 -8.97 -9.01 20.82
N GLN A 538 -8.01 -9.88 21.07
CA GLN A 538 -7.87 -10.62 22.31
C GLN A 538 -6.59 -10.15 23.02
N GLY A 539 -6.05 -11.00 23.87
CA GLY A 539 -4.81 -10.76 24.59
C GLY A 539 -4.91 -11.30 26.00
N THR A 540 -3.77 -11.65 26.58
CA THR A 540 -3.68 -12.02 27.99
C THR A 540 -2.79 -11.00 28.69
N VAL A 541 -3.31 -10.34 29.73
CA VAL A 541 -2.57 -9.45 30.60
C VAL A 541 -2.48 -10.11 31.97
N GLU A 542 -1.26 -10.44 32.40
CA GLU A 542 -1.04 -11.31 33.55
C GLU A 542 0.09 -10.79 34.45
N ASP A 543 -0.15 -10.77 35.76
CA ASP A 543 0.87 -10.34 36.74
C ASP A 543 1.45 -8.94 36.47
N CYS A 544 0.65 -8.01 35.91
CA CYS A 544 1.09 -6.66 35.53
C CYS A 544 0.65 -5.59 36.55
N GLU A 545 1.40 -4.47 36.59
CA GLU A 545 1.05 -3.26 37.34
C GLU A 545 0.64 -2.15 36.37
N ILE A 546 -0.59 -1.64 36.47
CA ILE A 546 -1.14 -0.61 35.59
C ILE A 546 -1.62 0.58 36.42
N PHE A 547 -0.87 1.69 36.39
CA PHE A 547 -1.09 2.78 37.35
C PHE A 547 -0.76 4.17 36.83
N GLY A 548 -1.27 5.22 37.49
CA GLY A 548 -0.90 6.61 37.16
C GLY A 548 -1.36 7.11 35.79
N ASN A 549 -2.16 6.35 35.04
CA ASN A 549 -2.59 6.72 33.70
C ASN A 549 -3.68 7.80 33.72
N ALA A 550 -3.71 8.66 32.69
CA ALA A 550 -4.62 9.80 32.64
C ALA A 550 -6.09 9.42 32.36
N LEU A 551 -6.35 8.21 31.87
CA LEU A 551 -7.69 7.63 31.73
C LEU A 551 -7.83 6.34 32.57
N SER A 552 -8.67 5.39 32.15
CA SER A 552 -8.86 4.12 32.84
C SER A 552 -7.64 3.21 32.68
N GLY A 553 -7.35 2.34 33.65
CA GLY A 553 -6.20 1.43 33.56
C GLY A 553 -6.27 0.52 32.33
N VAL A 554 -7.43 -0.10 32.11
CA VAL A 554 -7.71 -0.91 30.91
C VAL A 554 -9.00 -0.44 30.26
N GLU A 555 -8.97 -0.26 28.94
CA GLU A 555 -10.13 0.05 28.10
C GLU A 555 -10.40 -1.10 27.12
N ILE A 556 -11.67 -1.52 27.03
CA ILE A 556 -12.09 -2.60 26.15
C ILE A 556 -13.31 -2.13 25.35
N ARG A 557 -13.21 -2.15 24.01
CA ARG A 557 -14.31 -1.71 23.13
C ARG A 557 -14.41 -2.47 21.83
N THR A 558 -15.48 -2.27 21.08
CA THR A 558 -15.63 -2.79 19.70
C THR A 558 -15.36 -4.31 19.62
N ASN A 559 -16.04 -5.08 20.47
CA ASN A 559 -15.88 -6.54 20.57
C ASN A 559 -14.50 -7.05 21.02
N GLY A 560 -13.63 -6.19 21.59
CA GLY A 560 -12.41 -6.66 22.26
C GLY A 560 -12.74 -7.64 23.39
N ASN A 561 -11.90 -8.66 23.58
CA ASN A 561 -12.15 -9.75 24.53
C ASN A 561 -10.85 -10.28 25.18
N PRO A 562 -10.18 -9.48 26.03
CA PRO A 562 -8.96 -9.92 26.70
C PRO A 562 -9.25 -10.77 27.95
N ILE A 563 -8.22 -11.50 28.38
CA ILE A 563 -8.11 -12.12 29.70
C ILE A 563 -7.15 -11.28 30.54
N ILE A 564 -7.61 -10.78 31.67
CA ILE A 564 -6.82 -9.96 32.60
C ILE A 564 -6.80 -10.70 33.93
N ARG A 565 -5.61 -11.05 34.42
CA ARG A 565 -5.50 -11.86 35.63
C ARG A 565 -4.33 -11.51 36.51
N ARG A 566 -4.52 -11.60 37.83
CA ARG A 566 -3.47 -11.34 38.84
C ARG A 566 -2.77 -9.99 38.64
N CYS A 567 -3.47 -9.01 38.09
CA CYS A 567 -2.93 -7.68 37.84
C CYS A 567 -3.28 -6.74 39.00
N LYS A 568 -2.45 -5.74 39.21
CA LYS A 568 -2.72 -4.60 40.07
C LYS A 568 -2.98 -3.37 39.21
N ILE A 569 -4.23 -2.92 39.19
CA ILE A 569 -4.68 -1.79 38.37
C ILE A 569 -5.19 -0.73 39.34
N ASN A 570 -4.38 0.30 39.63
CA ASN A 570 -4.68 1.26 40.68
C ASN A 570 -4.19 2.68 40.31
N GLN A 571 -4.60 3.70 41.06
CA GLN A 571 -4.09 5.07 40.91
C GLN A 571 -4.26 5.67 39.50
N ASN A 572 -5.14 5.12 38.67
CA ASN A 572 -5.49 5.72 37.38
C ASN A 572 -6.56 6.80 37.58
N LYS A 573 -6.54 7.85 36.74
CA LYS A 573 -7.52 8.94 36.85
C LYS A 573 -8.93 8.52 36.43
N GLY A 574 -9.04 7.47 35.61
CA GLY A 574 -10.29 6.83 35.26
C GLY A 574 -10.67 5.71 36.24
N ARG A 575 -11.26 4.65 35.70
CA ARG A 575 -11.55 3.41 36.43
C ARG A 575 -10.43 2.39 36.25
N ALA A 576 -10.44 1.31 37.02
CA ALA A 576 -9.55 0.19 36.72
C ALA A 576 -9.85 -0.39 35.33
N LEU A 577 -11.13 -0.66 35.04
CA LEU A 577 -11.60 -1.12 33.74
C LEU A 577 -12.79 -0.28 33.23
N TYR A 578 -12.69 0.13 31.96
CA TYR A 578 -13.78 0.72 31.20
C TYR A 578 -14.11 -0.14 29.99
N VAL A 579 -15.35 -0.64 29.92
CA VAL A 579 -15.80 -1.58 28.91
C VAL A 579 -17.06 -1.04 28.24
N HIS A 580 -17.00 -0.81 26.93
CA HIS A 580 -18.09 -0.25 26.14
C HIS A 580 -18.13 -0.77 24.70
N ASP A 581 -19.12 -0.37 23.90
CA ASP A 581 -19.25 -0.73 22.48
C ASP A 581 -19.14 -2.25 22.21
N ASN A 582 -19.93 -3.05 22.94
CA ASN A 582 -19.90 -4.51 22.91
C ASN A 582 -18.57 -5.12 23.39
N GLY A 583 -17.84 -4.44 24.27
CA GLY A 583 -16.62 -4.96 24.88
C GLY A 583 -16.90 -6.20 25.72
N LEU A 584 -16.01 -7.18 25.63
CA LEU A 584 -16.05 -8.45 26.34
C LEU A 584 -14.79 -8.64 27.18
N GLY A 585 -14.76 -9.61 28.07
CA GLY A 585 -13.50 -9.99 28.72
C GLY A 585 -13.67 -10.87 29.94
N THR A 586 -12.54 -11.35 30.44
CA THR A 586 -12.46 -12.04 31.72
C THR A 586 -11.46 -11.31 32.62
N VAL A 587 -11.86 -11.00 33.84
CA VAL A 587 -11.04 -10.32 34.84
C VAL A 587 -11.04 -11.15 36.11
N GLU A 588 -9.89 -11.73 36.44
CA GLU A 588 -9.78 -12.67 37.55
C GLU A 588 -8.62 -12.36 38.50
N ASN A 589 -8.86 -12.47 39.80
CA ASN A 589 -7.84 -12.35 40.85
C ASN A 589 -7.02 -11.05 40.78
N CYS A 590 -7.63 -9.94 40.34
CA CYS A 590 -6.95 -8.64 40.23
C CYS A 590 -7.22 -7.74 41.44
N ASP A 591 -6.27 -6.87 41.77
CA ASP A 591 -6.50 -5.73 42.67
C ASP A 591 -6.81 -4.49 41.83
N LEU A 592 -8.06 -4.04 41.89
CA LEU A 592 -8.64 -2.95 41.11
C LEU A 592 -8.94 -1.71 41.97
N SER A 593 -8.50 -1.74 43.23
CA SER A 593 -8.77 -0.70 44.21
C SER A 593 -7.92 0.55 43.98
N GLY A 594 -8.36 1.69 44.50
CA GLY A 594 -7.57 2.93 44.50
C GLY A 594 -7.50 3.67 43.16
N ASN A 595 -8.38 3.38 42.21
CA ASN A 595 -8.61 4.22 41.01
C ASN A 595 -9.62 5.33 41.30
N ILE A 596 -9.46 6.51 40.70
CA ILE A 596 -10.27 7.70 41.05
C ILE A 596 -11.77 7.47 40.85
N LEU A 597 -12.16 6.76 39.79
CA LEU A 597 -13.58 6.53 39.47
C LEU A 597 -14.07 5.12 39.86
N GLY A 598 -13.26 4.34 40.60
CA GLY A 598 -13.57 2.98 41.06
C GLY A 598 -13.11 1.85 40.11
N ALA A 599 -13.51 0.61 40.40
CA ALA A 599 -13.04 -0.57 39.69
C ALA A 599 -13.60 -0.71 38.25
N PHE A 600 -14.92 -0.70 38.05
CA PHE A 600 -15.53 -1.02 36.76
C PHE A 600 -16.52 0.04 36.26
N SER A 601 -16.52 0.29 34.95
CA SER A 601 -17.66 0.84 34.20
C SER A 601 -17.90 -0.04 32.99
N ILE A 602 -19.06 -0.69 32.94
CA ILE A 602 -19.45 -1.62 31.87
C ILE A 602 -20.77 -1.10 31.31
N ASP A 603 -20.81 -0.77 30.03
CA ASP A 603 -22.04 -0.32 29.38
C ASP A 603 -23.05 -1.48 29.17
N THR A 604 -24.27 -1.15 28.78
CA THR A 604 -25.36 -2.14 28.62
C THR A 604 -25.13 -3.15 27.49
N SER A 605 -24.27 -2.82 26.52
CA SER A 605 -23.95 -3.68 25.39
C SER A 605 -22.80 -4.65 25.68
N SER A 606 -22.09 -4.42 26.79
CA SER A 606 -20.82 -5.07 27.12
C SER A 606 -20.98 -6.12 28.21
N LYS A 607 -20.02 -7.06 28.29
CA LYS A 607 -20.06 -8.15 29.28
C LYS A 607 -18.68 -8.59 29.73
N VAL A 608 -18.44 -8.56 31.03
CA VAL A 608 -17.18 -9.03 31.64
C VAL A 608 -17.46 -10.14 32.63
N LEU A 609 -16.71 -11.24 32.53
CA LEU A 609 -16.67 -12.28 33.57
C LEU A 609 -15.71 -11.83 34.67
N ARG A 610 -16.19 -11.81 35.91
CA ARG A 610 -15.46 -11.28 37.08
C ARG A 610 -15.37 -12.34 38.16
N SER A 611 -14.17 -12.63 38.65
CA SER A 611 -13.95 -13.62 39.72
C SER A 611 -12.75 -13.24 40.59
N GLY A 612 -12.88 -13.33 41.92
CA GLY A 612 -11.75 -13.15 42.84
C GLY A 612 -11.08 -11.77 42.84
N ASN A 613 -11.70 -10.74 42.28
CA ASN A 613 -11.13 -9.39 42.23
C ASN A 613 -11.36 -8.64 43.55
N THR A 614 -10.40 -7.78 43.92
CA THR A 614 -10.55 -6.74 44.95
C THR A 614 -10.92 -5.44 44.24
N GLU A 615 -11.99 -4.75 44.64
CA GLU A 615 -12.61 -3.67 43.86
C GLU A 615 -12.78 -2.37 44.65
#